data_AF-A0A4U1IMM6-F1
#
_entry.id   AF-A0A4U1IMM6-F1
#
_cell.length_a   1.000
_cell.length_b   1.000
_cell.length_c   1.000
_cell.angle_alpha   90.00
_cell.angle_beta   90.00
_cell.angle_gamma   90.00
#
_symmetry.space_group_name_H-M   'P 1'
#
loop_
_entity.id
_entity.type
_entity.pdbx_description
1 polymer ?
#
loop_
_entity_poly.entity_id
_entity_poly.type
_entity_poly.pdbx_seq_one_letter_code
_entity_poly.pdbx_strand_id
1 'polypeptide(L)'
;MSEGSRVFERVAEELERLSKLTRLEARGTLRIALREAGFLPKNVTPRSMTVVLERTLPPLLLKRGVREAAMICYQMCILVRETMGMESAEVETPERVFARIGRATMPPSSPAADGGRTPTGRLSVVPGPIKKLGS
;
A
#
# COMPACT_ATOMS: atom_id res chain seq x y z
N MET A 1 -11.00 -16.24 20.04
CA MET A 1 -10.93 -16.75 18.66
C MET A 1 -9.97 -15.83 17.90
N SER A 2 -8.94 -16.35 17.23
CA SER A 2 -7.97 -15.46 16.56
C SER A 2 -8.61 -14.86 15.32
N GLU A 3 -8.99 -13.58 15.36
CA GLU A 3 -9.35 -12.78 14.18
C GLU A 3 -8.13 -12.63 13.28
N GLY A 4 -7.91 -13.64 12.43
CA GLY A 4 -6.95 -13.58 11.34
C GLY A 4 -7.54 -12.84 10.14
N SER A 5 -6.67 -12.32 9.27
CA SER A 5 -7.11 -11.79 7.97
C SER A 5 -7.89 -12.87 7.21
N ARG A 6 -8.98 -12.48 6.53
CA ARG A 6 -9.76 -13.40 5.66
C ARG A 6 -8.87 -14.07 4.61
N VAL A 7 -7.86 -13.35 4.11
CA VAL A 7 -6.86 -13.86 3.16
C VAL A 7 -6.03 -14.98 3.79
N PHE A 8 -5.61 -14.79 5.05
CA PHE A 8 -4.83 -15.79 5.78
C PHE A 8 -5.63 -17.08 5.98
N GLU A 9 -6.88 -16.97 6.45
CA GLU A 9 -7.73 -18.15 6.68
C GLU A 9 -7.99 -18.91 5.38
N ARG A 10 -8.32 -18.18 4.29
CA ARG A 10 -8.58 -18.81 2.99
C ARG A 10 -7.36 -19.55 2.44
N VAL A 11 -6.18 -18.95 2.52
CA VAL A 11 -4.94 -19.59 2.06
C VAL A 11 -4.55 -20.77 2.95
N ALA A 12 -4.78 -20.68 4.26
CA ALA A 12 -4.50 -21.79 5.16
C ALA A 12 -5.40 -23.02 4.89
N GLU A 13 -6.68 -22.79 4.61
CA GLU A 13 -7.62 -23.84 4.19
C GLU A 13 -7.23 -24.45 2.85
N GLU A 14 -6.84 -23.61 1.89
CA GLU A 14 -6.41 -24.10 0.59
C GLU A 14 -5.10 -24.90 0.67
N LEU A 15 -4.17 -24.46 1.53
CA LEU A 15 -2.93 -25.17 1.78
C LEU A 15 -3.18 -26.54 2.42
N GLU A 16 -4.11 -26.64 3.37
CA GLU A 16 -4.56 -27.91 3.94
C GLU A 16 -5.18 -28.81 2.86
N ARG A 17 -6.01 -28.25 1.97
CA ARG A 17 -6.67 -29.01 0.90
C ARG A 17 -5.70 -29.55 -0.16
N LEU A 18 -4.69 -28.75 -0.53
CA LEU A 18 -3.74 -29.07 -1.60
C LEU A 18 -2.51 -29.85 -1.11
N SER A 19 -2.27 -29.90 0.19
CA SER A 19 -1.13 -30.61 0.77
C SER A 19 -1.59 -31.74 1.69
N LYS A 20 -0.62 -32.49 2.24
CA LYS A 20 -0.89 -33.51 3.27
C LYS A 20 -0.80 -32.95 4.69
N LEU A 21 -0.70 -31.62 4.84
CA LEU A 21 -0.57 -30.97 6.14
C LEU A 21 -1.93 -30.90 6.83
N THR A 22 -1.94 -31.13 8.14
CA THR A 22 -3.13 -30.86 8.97
C THR A 22 -3.42 -29.36 9.03
N ARG A 23 -4.65 -28.97 9.37
CA ARG A 23 -5.04 -27.57 9.60
C ARG A 23 -4.07 -26.79 10.49
N LEU A 24 -3.59 -27.40 11.57
CA LEU A 24 -2.67 -26.77 12.51
C LEU A 24 -1.29 -26.55 11.87
N GLU A 25 -0.80 -27.54 11.12
CA GLU A 25 0.48 -27.47 10.41
C GLU A 25 0.45 -26.46 9.27
N ALA A 26 -0.63 -26.42 8.49
CA ALA A 26 -0.84 -25.46 7.41
C ALA A 26 -0.81 -24.02 7.96
N ARG A 27 -1.60 -23.75 9.01
CA ARG A 27 -1.62 -22.44 9.68
C ARG A 27 -0.28 -22.09 10.32
N GLY A 28 0.37 -23.05 10.97
CA GLY A 28 1.69 -22.85 11.58
C GLY A 28 2.75 -22.51 10.55
N THR A 29 2.78 -23.23 9.42
CA THR A 29 3.70 -22.98 8.31
C THR A 29 3.46 -21.61 7.70
N LEU A 30 2.20 -21.25 7.46
CA LEU A 30 1.86 -19.95 6.89
C LEU A 30 2.24 -18.79 7.84
N ARG A 31 2.08 -18.97 9.16
CA ARG A 31 2.56 -17.98 10.15
C ARG A 31 4.07 -17.82 10.13
N ILE A 32 4.82 -18.90 10.00
CA ILE A 32 6.28 -18.86 9.89
C ILE A 32 6.67 -18.12 8.60
N ALA A 33 6.06 -18.49 7.46
CA ALA A 33 6.32 -17.85 6.17
C ALA A 33 6.03 -16.34 6.18
N LEU A 34 4.91 -15.94 6.80
CA LEU A 34 4.58 -14.53 6.96
C LEU A 34 5.59 -13.80 7.84
N ARG A 35 5.99 -14.40 8.97
CA ARG A 35 6.97 -13.80 9.87
C ARG A 35 8.34 -13.65 9.21
N GLU A 36 8.78 -14.64 8.44
CA GLU A 36 10.04 -14.59 7.67
C GLU A 36 9.99 -13.50 6.59
N ALA A 37 8.82 -13.23 6.02
CA ALA A 37 8.60 -12.13 5.08
C ALA A 37 8.32 -10.77 5.74
N GLY A 38 8.30 -10.69 7.08
CA GLY A 38 8.04 -9.45 7.82
C GLY A 38 6.57 -9.04 7.93
N PHE A 39 5.63 -9.94 7.63
CA PHE A 39 4.19 -9.70 7.70
C PHE A 39 3.54 -10.30 8.96
N LEU A 40 2.45 -9.67 9.39
CA LEU A 40 1.61 -10.16 10.49
C LEU A 40 0.36 -10.88 9.94
N PRO A 41 0.00 -12.07 10.46
CA PRO A 41 -1.19 -12.82 10.02
C PRO A 41 -2.52 -12.05 10.13
N LYS A 42 -2.60 -11.08 11.04
CA LYS A 42 -3.79 -10.26 11.27
C LYS A 42 -4.03 -9.23 10.15
N ASN A 43 -2.97 -8.72 9.54
CA ASN A 43 -3.03 -7.58 8.61
C ASN A 43 -2.51 -7.92 7.20
N VAL A 44 -2.45 -9.21 6.85
CA VAL A 44 -1.94 -9.62 5.53
C VAL A 44 -2.96 -9.27 4.44
N THR A 45 -2.47 -8.59 3.41
CA THR A 45 -3.23 -8.25 2.20
C THR A 45 -3.03 -9.32 1.13
N PRO A 46 -3.90 -9.39 0.09
CA PRO A 46 -3.72 -10.30 -1.03
C PRO A 46 -2.35 -10.15 -1.69
N ARG A 47 -1.92 -8.90 -1.91
CA ARG A 47 -0.63 -8.57 -2.55
C ARG A 47 0.57 -9.07 -1.73
N SER A 48 0.56 -8.82 -0.43
CA SER A 48 1.60 -9.33 0.48
C SER A 48 1.60 -10.86 0.53
N MET A 49 0.41 -11.48 0.52
CA MET A 49 0.28 -12.93 0.51
C MET A 49 0.88 -13.54 -0.76
N THR A 50 0.66 -12.96 -1.94
CA THR A 50 1.26 -13.46 -3.19
C THR A 50 2.78 -13.48 -3.13
N VAL A 51 3.42 -12.45 -2.56
CA VAL A 51 4.88 -12.41 -2.37
C VAL A 51 5.36 -13.55 -1.47
N VAL A 52 4.63 -13.82 -0.39
CA VAL A 52 4.96 -14.91 0.56
C VAL A 52 4.81 -16.26 -0.13
N LEU A 53 3.75 -16.45 -0.91
CA LEU A 53 3.49 -17.68 -1.68
C LEU A 53 4.55 -17.94 -2.74
N GLU A 54 5.08 -16.90 -3.39
CA GLU A 54 6.07 -17.03 -4.45
C GLU A 54 7.50 -17.23 -3.91
N ARG A 55 7.86 -16.58 -2.80
CA ARG A 55 9.26 -16.51 -2.35
C ARG A 55 9.56 -17.28 -1.08
N THR A 56 8.64 -17.29 -0.11
CA THR A 56 8.94 -17.76 1.25
C THR A 56 8.32 -19.11 1.54
N LEU A 57 7.10 -19.37 1.05
CA LEU A 57 6.38 -20.60 1.33
C LEU A 57 6.97 -21.85 0.63
N PRO A 58 7.44 -21.80 -0.64
CA PRO A 58 7.98 -22.98 -1.31
C PRO A 58 9.14 -23.67 -0.57
N PRO A 59 10.21 -22.96 -0.12
CA PRO A 59 11.30 -23.60 0.60
C PRO A 59 10.86 -24.17 1.95
N LEU A 60 9.87 -23.56 2.62
CA LEU A 60 9.32 -24.07 3.88
C LEU A 60 8.52 -25.35 3.68
N LEU A 61 7.74 -25.44 2.60
CA LEU A 61 6.99 -26.64 2.24
C LEU A 61 7.91 -27.81 1.85
N LEU A 62 8.98 -27.52 1.10
CA LEU A 62 10.00 -28.52 0.76
C LEU A 62 10.69 -29.08 2.02
N LYS A 63 11.04 -28.23 2.99
CA LYS A 63 11.59 -28.66 4.29
C LYS A 63 10.65 -29.56 5.09
N ARG A 64 9.34 -29.47 4.86
CA ARG A 64 8.31 -30.34 5.46
C ARG A 64 8.00 -31.59 4.63
N GLY A 65 8.74 -31.83 3.53
CA GLY A 65 8.56 -33.00 2.67
C GLY A 65 7.45 -32.86 1.64
N VAL A 66 6.88 -31.67 1.44
CA VAL A 66 5.89 -31.41 0.39
C VAL A 66 6.62 -31.22 -0.94
N ARG A 67 6.67 -32.28 -1.76
CA ARG A 67 7.42 -32.30 -3.03
C ARG A 67 6.85 -31.36 -4.10
N GLU A 68 5.54 -31.15 -4.10
CA GLU A 68 4.84 -30.30 -5.07
C GLU A 68 4.70 -28.84 -4.60
N ALA A 69 5.59 -28.39 -3.71
CA ALA A 69 5.54 -27.07 -3.09
C ALA A 69 5.36 -25.92 -4.09
N ALA A 70 6.11 -25.93 -5.19
CA ALA A 70 6.04 -24.88 -6.20
C ALA A 70 4.67 -24.85 -6.92
N MET A 71 4.13 -26.03 -7.27
CA MET A 71 2.84 -26.15 -7.94
C MET A 71 1.69 -25.73 -7.01
N ILE A 72 1.74 -26.16 -5.75
CA ILE A 72 0.76 -25.78 -4.72
C ILE A 72 0.78 -24.26 -4.50
N CYS A 73 1.97 -23.67 -4.37
CA CYS A 73 2.11 -22.22 -4.24
C CYS A 73 1.56 -21.46 -5.45
N TYR A 74 1.82 -21.95 -6.67
CA TYR A 74 1.30 -21.35 -7.89
C TYR A 74 -0.23 -21.37 -7.96
N GLN A 75 -0.85 -22.52 -7.65
CA GLN A 75 -2.31 -22.68 -7.56
C GLN A 75 -2.93 -21.70 -6.56
N MET A 76 -2.33 -21.57 -5.38
CA MET A 76 -2.79 -20.60 -4.36
C MET A 76 -2.61 -19.14 -4.82
N CYS A 77 -1.55 -18.82 -5.56
CA CYS A 77 -1.37 -17.49 -6.14
C CYS A 77 -2.49 -17.11 -7.11
N ILE A 78 -2.91 -18.04 -7.97
CA ILE A 78 -4.05 -17.84 -8.87
C ILE A 78 -5.31 -17.57 -8.05
N LEU A 79 -5.60 -18.43 -7.06
CA LEU A 79 -6.76 -18.27 -6.20
C LEU A 79 -6.80 -16.91 -5.51
N VAL A 80 -5.68 -16.47 -4.91
CA VAL A 80 -5.60 -15.17 -4.23
C VAL A 80 -5.84 -14.02 -5.21
N ARG A 81 -5.33 -14.12 -6.44
CA ARG A 81 -5.53 -13.10 -7.48
C ARG A 81 -6.99 -13.02 -7.95
N GLU A 82 -7.62 -14.17 -8.19
CA GLU A 82 -9.00 -14.27 -8.68
C GLU A 82 -10.03 -13.91 -7.59
N THR A 83 -9.88 -14.48 -6.39
CA THR A 83 -10.91 -14.37 -5.34
C THR A 83 -10.91 -13.01 -4.65
N MET A 84 -9.75 -12.36 -4.58
CA MET A 84 -9.58 -11.10 -3.84
C MET A 84 -9.53 -9.89 -4.77
N GLY A 85 -9.92 -10.06 -6.03
CA GLY A 85 -10.03 -8.95 -6.98
C GLY A 85 -8.72 -8.19 -7.13
N MET A 86 -7.60 -8.91 -7.33
CA MET A 86 -6.48 -8.27 -8.03
C MET A 86 -6.86 -8.15 -9.50
N GLU A 87 -7.93 -7.39 -9.80
CA GLU A 87 -8.23 -6.90 -11.13
C GLU A 87 -6.93 -6.30 -11.64
N SER A 88 -6.50 -6.78 -12.83
CA SER A 88 -5.27 -6.41 -13.54
C SER A 88 -4.57 -5.26 -12.84
N ALA A 89 -3.54 -5.57 -12.04
CA ALA A 89 -2.66 -4.55 -11.54
C ALA A 89 -2.30 -3.69 -12.75
N GLU A 90 -2.86 -2.47 -12.81
CA GLU A 90 -2.38 -1.46 -13.73
C GLU A 90 -0.89 -1.45 -13.50
N VAL A 91 -0.15 -1.92 -14.50
CA VAL A 91 1.28 -2.23 -14.42
C VAL A 91 1.92 -1.14 -13.60
N GLU A 92 2.50 -1.51 -12.46
CA GLU A 92 3.11 -0.54 -11.56
C GLU A 92 4.38 -0.06 -12.28
N THR A 93 4.22 0.94 -13.13
CA THR A 93 5.31 1.48 -13.94
C THR A 93 6.24 2.29 -13.02
N PRO A 94 7.53 2.39 -13.36
CA PRO A 94 8.48 3.19 -12.59
C PRO A 94 7.97 4.61 -12.35
N GLU A 95 7.26 5.21 -13.32
CA GLU A 95 6.68 6.56 -13.23
C GLU A 95 5.69 6.69 -12.07
N ARG A 96 4.86 5.67 -11.81
CA ARG A 96 3.94 5.67 -10.67
C ARG A 96 4.64 5.49 -9.33
N VAL A 97 5.72 4.70 -9.30
CA VAL A 97 6.56 4.56 -8.10
C VAL A 97 7.21 5.91 -7.77
N PHE A 98 7.80 6.59 -8.76
CA PHE A 98 8.40 7.91 -8.59
C PHE A 98 7.37 8.99 -8.21
N ALA A 99 6.19 9.00 -8.83
CA ALA A 99 5.13 9.95 -8.49
C ALA A 99 4.66 9.84 -7.03
N ARG A 100 4.61 8.60 -6.49
CA ARG A 100 4.24 8.37 -5.08
C ARG A 100 5.33 8.86 -4.12
N ILE A 101 6.59 8.61 -4.43
CA ILE A 101 7.73 9.06 -3.60
C ILE A 101 7.84 10.59 -3.64
N GLY A 102 7.61 11.21 -4.80
CA GLY A 102 7.58 12.67 -4.95
C GLY A 102 6.46 13.34 -4.12
N ARG A 103 5.29 12.71 -4.00
CA ARG A 103 4.18 13.21 -3.17
C ARG A 103 4.41 13.10 -1.67
N ALA A 104 5.21 12.13 -1.22
CA ALA A 104 5.56 11.97 0.19
C ALA A 104 6.58 13.01 0.68
N THR A 105 7.21 13.76 -0.24
CA THR A 105 8.36 14.63 0.07
C THR A 105 8.05 16.13 -0.10
N MET A 106 6.88 16.51 -0.64
CA MET A 106 6.51 17.93 -0.69
C MET A 106 5.73 18.34 0.56
N PRO A 107 6.18 19.35 1.34
CA PRO A 107 5.29 20.07 2.23
C PRO A 107 4.16 20.72 1.40
N PRO A 108 2.96 20.92 1.97
CA PRO A 108 1.88 21.57 1.25
C PRO A 108 2.34 22.97 0.82
N SER A 109 2.55 23.15 -0.48
CA SER A 109 2.66 24.46 -1.08
C SER A 109 1.34 25.18 -0.80
N SER A 110 1.39 26.12 0.14
CA SER A 110 0.27 27.04 0.42
C SER A 110 -0.27 27.61 -0.88
N PRO A 111 -1.60 27.67 -1.07
CA PRO A 111 -2.16 28.46 -2.15
C PRO A 111 -1.78 29.91 -1.89
N ALA A 112 -0.89 30.44 -2.73
CA ALA A 112 -0.63 31.87 -2.79
C ALA A 112 -1.96 32.57 -3.02
N ALA A 113 -2.38 33.34 -2.01
CA ALA A 113 -3.53 34.20 -2.07
C ALA A 113 -3.33 35.18 -3.23
N ASP A 114 -4.13 35.00 -4.26
CA ASP A 114 -4.35 35.94 -5.35
C ASP A 114 -4.89 37.24 -4.74
N GLY A 115 -3.99 38.22 -4.61
CA GLY A 115 -4.28 39.55 -4.12
C GLY A 115 -4.92 40.42 -5.20
N GLY A 116 -6.05 39.98 -5.76
CA GLY A 116 -6.91 40.81 -6.59
C GLY A 116 -7.58 41.89 -5.74
N ARG A 117 -6.98 43.08 -5.65
CA ARG A 117 -7.59 44.25 -5.01
C ARG A 117 -7.71 45.41 -6.01
N THR A 118 -8.85 45.47 -6.68
CA THR A 118 -9.51 46.74 -6.98
C THR A 118 -10.65 46.92 -5.99
N PRO A 119 -10.84 48.11 -5.43
CA PRO A 119 -12.05 48.82 -5.82
C PRO A 119 -11.86 50.34 -6.00
N THR A 120 -12.48 50.80 -7.09
CA THR A 120 -13.23 52.05 -7.27
C THR A 120 -13.46 52.94 -6.03
N GLY A 121 -13.13 54.24 -6.18
CA GLY A 121 -14.13 55.29 -5.97
C GLY A 121 -14.05 56.18 -4.71
N ARG A 122 -13.84 57.49 -4.98
CA ARG A 122 -14.52 58.67 -4.40
C ARG A 122 -13.87 59.45 -3.22
N LEU A 123 -13.49 60.68 -3.58
CA LEU A 123 -13.61 62.00 -2.90
C LEU A 123 -13.03 62.23 -1.48
N SER A 124 -12.06 63.16 -1.42
CA SER A 124 -12.19 64.52 -0.85
C SER A 124 -11.10 64.94 0.16
N VAL A 125 -10.49 66.11 -0.14
CA VAL A 125 -10.09 67.21 0.80
C VAL A 125 -8.86 66.88 1.69
N VAL A 126 -7.73 67.62 1.71
CA VAL A 126 -7.45 69.05 1.98
C VAL A 126 -6.04 69.42 1.45
N PRO A 127 -5.76 70.65 0.98
CA PRO A 127 -4.39 71.12 0.70
C PRO A 127 -3.77 71.95 1.85
N GLY A 128 -2.48 71.75 2.13
CA GLY A 128 -1.61 72.70 2.84
C GLY A 128 -0.58 72.05 3.80
N PRO A 129 0.55 72.73 4.15
CA PRO A 129 1.01 74.05 3.74
C PRO A 129 2.33 74.04 2.95
N ILE A 130 2.48 75.04 2.08
CA ILE A 130 3.71 75.36 1.35
C ILE A 130 4.59 76.19 2.28
N LYS A 131 5.76 75.68 2.70
CA LYS A 131 6.78 76.50 3.36
C LYS A 131 7.51 77.32 2.30
N LYS A 132 7.55 78.63 2.53
CA LYS A 132 8.23 79.64 1.71
C LYS A 132 9.72 79.33 1.58
N LEU A 133 10.19 79.54 0.36
CA LEU A 133 11.59 79.66 -0.06
C LEU A 133 12.23 80.86 0.66
N GLY A 134 13.46 80.67 1.14
CA GLY A 134 14.33 81.76 1.56
C GLY A 134 15.20 82.25 0.40
N SER A 135 15.60 83.51 0.51
CA SER A 135 16.47 84.33 -0.35
C SER A 135 15.73 85.15 -1.41
#